data_AF-D8DWD2-F1
#
_entry.id   AF-D8DWD2-F1
#
_cell.length_a   1.000
_cell.length_b   1.000
_cell.length_c   1.000
_cell.angle_alpha   90.00
_cell.angle_beta   90.00
_cell.angle_gamma   90.00
#
_symmetry.space_group_name_H-M   'P 1'
#
loop_
_entity.id
_entity.type
_entity.pdbx_description
1 polymer ?
#
loop_
_entity_poly.entity_id
_entity_poly.type
_entity_poly.pdbx_seq_one_letter_code
_entity_poly.pdbx_strand_id
1 'polypeptide(L)'
;MATGYYRVQNANTKRYAALYDTKAKVDKLATNADLSAIRTYYYYDRIVSDPASVIYIDSENDNYALKVQGSSTCEMMGEYSLIIKKASAIAYTAYGTYNNYSVYLCDEGFDDGKSFSSDADTLAYMATSGNLKYWYINAISSADDTNYFGFKPDLKVGNDYYQSFYASFPFSFASTNTKAYYIDKKSDERGIVELKEFTGQDLPASTPMIIKSNSDNPSDNRVNLLTSSVTAPSDNLLTGVYFCSVPSQFVWYDQIYNHDNYVENNPATMRVLQVQDGALVLKKVDWKYIPRNSFYMSVSTSAPDVYRVLSPEDYLTGIHAVISDSQSEKAGDVYNLSGQKVGDNTDILPHGVYIQNGIKILK
;
A
#
# COMPACT_ATOMS: atom_id res chain seq x y z
N MET A 1 -22.28 -18.72 4.31
CA MET A 1 -21.70 -17.46 4.83
C MET A 1 -22.15 -16.35 3.90
N ALA A 2 -22.33 -15.12 4.40
CA ALA A 2 -22.73 -14.01 3.52
C ALA A 2 -21.53 -13.54 2.66
N THR A 3 -21.79 -13.04 1.45
CA THR A 3 -20.75 -12.38 0.65
C THR A 3 -20.27 -11.11 1.36
N GLY A 4 -18.96 -10.83 1.34
CA GLY A 4 -18.38 -9.65 1.99
C GLY A 4 -16.89 -9.76 2.26
N TYR A 5 -16.34 -8.80 3.03
CA TYR A 5 -14.93 -8.77 3.42
C TYR A 5 -14.69 -9.37 4.79
N TYR A 6 -13.71 -10.26 4.84
CA TYR A 6 -13.37 -11.05 6.01
C TYR A 6 -11.87 -11.07 6.25
N ARG A 7 -11.52 -11.31 7.50
CA ARG A 7 -10.18 -11.70 7.91
C ARG A 7 -10.20 -13.14 8.37
N VAL A 8 -9.26 -13.94 7.87
CA VAL A 8 -9.19 -15.38 8.12
C VAL A 8 -8.06 -15.66 9.09
N GLN A 9 -8.35 -16.32 10.21
CA GLN A 9 -7.38 -16.64 11.26
C GLN A 9 -7.40 -18.14 11.56
N ASN A 10 -6.25 -18.79 11.66
CA ASN A 10 -6.18 -20.18 12.06
C ASN A 10 -6.59 -20.34 13.53
N ALA A 11 -7.48 -21.29 13.83
CA ALA A 11 -8.01 -21.49 15.16
C ALA A 11 -6.95 -21.97 16.17
N ASN A 12 -5.88 -22.62 15.69
CA ASN A 12 -4.85 -23.21 16.52
C ASN A 12 -3.62 -22.29 16.62
N THR A 13 -2.99 -21.97 15.49
CA THR A 13 -1.76 -21.16 15.47
C THR A 13 -2.01 -19.68 15.73
N LYS A 14 -3.27 -19.23 15.63
CA LYS A 14 -3.71 -17.83 15.75
C LYS A 14 -3.16 -16.91 14.65
N ARG A 15 -2.52 -17.46 13.63
CA ARG A 15 -2.02 -16.69 12.50
C ARG A 15 -3.13 -16.29 11.54
N TYR A 16 -3.04 -15.10 10.99
CA TYR A 16 -3.94 -14.51 10.00
C TYR A 16 -3.42 -14.74 8.59
N ALA A 17 -4.28 -15.20 7.69
CA ALA A 17 -3.94 -15.40 6.29
C ALA A 17 -3.90 -14.07 5.52
N ALA A 18 -2.93 -13.95 4.62
CA ALA A 18 -2.75 -12.82 3.73
C ALA A 18 -2.15 -13.26 2.38
N LEU A 19 -2.64 -12.69 1.28
CA LEU A 19 -2.16 -13.00 -0.07
C LEU A 19 -0.92 -12.17 -0.42
N TYR A 20 0.24 -12.80 -0.55
CA TYR A 20 1.51 -12.13 -0.86
C TYR A 20 1.94 -12.26 -2.32
N ASP A 21 1.41 -13.26 -3.03
CA ASP A 21 1.59 -13.48 -4.46
C ASP A 21 0.32 -14.12 -5.03
N THR A 22 0.16 -14.11 -6.35
CA THR A 22 -0.87 -14.79 -7.14
C THR A 22 -0.33 -16.02 -7.85
N LYS A 23 0.97 -16.32 -7.74
CA LYS A 23 1.55 -17.56 -8.26
C LYS A 23 1.15 -18.72 -7.34
N ALA A 24 0.30 -19.61 -7.81
CA ALA A 24 0.08 -20.89 -7.16
C ALA A 24 0.23 -21.99 -8.22
N LYS A 25 0.66 -23.18 -7.78
CA LYS A 25 0.77 -24.33 -8.68
C LYS A 25 0.06 -25.52 -8.08
N VAL A 26 -0.93 -26.05 -8.77
CA VAL A 26 -1.54 -27.33 -8.39
C VAL A 26 -0.80 -28.46 -9.11
N ASP A 27 -0.14 -29.31 -8.34
CA ASP A 27 0.37 -30.60 -8.83
C ASP A 27 -0.75 -31.63 -8.78
N LYS A 28 -1.39 -31.81 -9.93
CA LYS A 28 -2.51 -32.74 -10.13
C LYS A 28 -2.07 -34.21 -9.93
N LEU A 29 -0.81 -34.56 -10.15
CA LEU A 29 -0.35 -35.94 -9.98
C LEU A 29 -0.03 -36.27 -8.51
N ALA A 30 0.51 -35.30 -7.78
CA ALA A 30 0.87 -35.46 -6.37
C ALA A 30 -0.28 -35.14 -5.40
N THR A 31 -1.46 -34.72 -5.88
CA THR A 31 -2.57 -34.21 -5.06
C THR A 31 -2.17 -33.07 -4.12
N ASN A 32 -1.17 -32.30 -4.54
CA ASN A 32 -0.59 -31.22 -3.75
C ASN A 32 -0.81 -29.88 -4.47
N ALA A 33 -0.98 -28.81 -3.72
CA ALA A 33 -0.99 -27.46 -4.23
C ALA A 33 0.08 -26.65 -3.51
N ASP A 34 0.93 -25.99 -4.29
CA ASP A 34 1.77 -24.90 -3.81
C ASP A 34 0.88 -23.69 -3.52
N LEU A 35 0.62 -23.48 -2.24
CA LEU A 35 -0.15 -22.36 -1.70
C LEU A 35 0.76 -21.32 -1.02
N SER A 36 2.07 -21.34 -1.29
CA SER A 36 3.05 -20.44 -0.65
C SER A 36 2.81 -18.95 -0.95
N ALA A 37 2.00 -18.67 -1.97
CA ALA A 37 1.45 -17.36 -2.29
C ALA A 37 0.59 -16.78 -1.15
N ILE A 38 -0.01 -17.64 -0.33
CA ILE A 38 -0.80 -17.24 0.84
C ILE A 38 0.03 -17.53 2.08
N ARG A 39 0.37 -16.44 2.75
CA ARG A 39 1.23 -16.42 3.93
C ARG A 39 0.37 -16.19 5.16
N THR A 40 0.77 -16.73 6.30
CA THR A 40 0.08 -16.55 7.58
C THR A 40 0.97 -15.81 8.59
N TYR A 41 0.39 -14.88 9.36
CA TYR A 41 1.12 -14.01 10.30
C TYR A 41 0.46 -13.95 11.67
N TYR A 42 1.25 -13.99 12.75
CA TYR A 42 0.71 -14.03 14.11
C TYR A 42 0.18 -12.67 14.61
N TYR A 43 0.93 -11.58 14.39
CA TYR A 43 0.62 -10.30 15.01
C TYR A 43 -0.50 -9.53 14.28
N TYR A 44 -1.55 -9.18 15.04
CA TYR A 44 -2.69 -8.39 14.53
C TYR A 44 -2.25 -7.01 14.03
N ASP A 45 -1.32 -6.35 14.74
CA ASP A 45 -0.80 -5.02 14.40
C ASP A 45 -0.20 -4.93 12.97
N ARG A 46 0.27 -6.07 12.43
CA ARG A 46 0.72 -6.15 11.04
C ARG A 46 -0.43 -6.23 10.05
N ILE A 47 -1.49 -6.97 10.37
CA ILE A 47 -2.57 -7.28 9.41
C ILE A 47 -3.72 -6.28 9.46
N VAL A 48 -3.85 -5.48 10.52
CA VAL A 48 -4.93 -4.48 10.66
C VAL A 48 -4.89 -3.43 9.54
N SER A 49 -3.70 -3.20 8.98
CA SER A 49 -3.44 -2.21 7.92
C SER A 49 -2.93 -2.83 6.63
N ASP A 50 -2.91 -4.16 6.51
CA ASP A 50 -2.39 -4.87 5.33
C ASP A 50 -3.54 -5.27 4.39
N PRO A 51 -3.67 -4.65 3.21
CA PRO A 51 -4.70 -5.02 2.24
C PRO A 51 -4.63 -6.48 1.80
N ALA A 52 -3.47 -7.13 1.88
CA ALA A 52 -3.34 -8.56 1.57
C ALA A 52 -4.13 -9.47 2.52
N SER A 53 -4.46 -8.99 3.73
CA SER A 53 -5.23 -9.75 4.74
C SER A 53 -6.74 -9.57 4.61
N VAL A 54 -7.19 -8.69 3.72
CA VAL A 54 -8.61 -8.38 3.48
C VAL A 54 -9.12 -9.30 2.37
N ILE A 55 -9.88 -10.31 2.76
CA ILE A 55 -10.35 -11.36 1.85
C ILE A 55 -11.82 -11.14 1.52
N TYR A 56 -12.13 -10.86 0.26
CA TYR A 56 -13.51 -10.88 -0.21
C TYR A 56 -13.93 -12.32 -0.47
N ILE A 57 -14.97 -12.76 0.23
CA ILE A 57 -15.55 -14.09 0.06
C ILE A 57 -16.82 -13.93 -0.75
N ASP A 58 -16.81 -14.47 -1.96
CA ASP A 58 -17.97 -14.47 -2.87
C ASP A 58 -18.63 -15.84 -2.86
N SER A 59 -19.89 -15.92 -2.44
CA SER A 59 -20.64 -17.17 -2.42
C SER A 59 -21.34 -17.42 -3.75
N GLU A 60 -21.01 -18.54 -4.41
CA GLU A 60 -21.60 -18.96 -5.69
C GLU A 60 -22.04 -20.43 -5.60
N ASN A 61 -23.35 -20.71 -5.58
CA ASN A 61 -23.92 -22.08 -5.67
C ASN A 61 -23.20 -23.12 -4.78
N ASP A 62 -23.21 -22.90 -3.45
CA ASP A 62 -22.52 -23.70 -2.41
C ASP A 62 -20.98 -23.73 -2.47
N ASN A 63 -20.37 -23.05 -3.44
CA ASN A 63 -18.93 -22.83 -3.54
C ASN A 63 -18.57 -21.38 -3.19
N TYR A 64 -17.27 -21.15 -3.02
CA TYR A 64 -16.74 -19.85 -2.69
C TYR A 64 -15.55 -19.50 -3.58
N ALA A 65 -15.52 -18.25 -4.05
CA ALA A 65 -14.32 -17.63 -4.60
C ALA A 65 -13.73 -16.68 -3.56
N LEU A 66 -12.46 -16.86 -3.21
CA LEU A 66 -11.73 -15.87 -2.41
C LEU A 66 -11.08 -14.89 -3.38
N LYS A 67 -11.33 -13.59 -3.21
CA LYS A 67 -10.77 -12.52 -4.04
C LYS A 67 -9.93 -11.58 -3.17
N VAL A 68 -8.70 -11.30 -3.60
CA VAL A 68 -7.72 -10.48 -2.87
C VAL A 68 -6.77 -9.82 -3.87
N GLN A 69 -6.49 -8.52 -3.70
CA GLN A 69 -5.47 -7.76 -4.44
C GLN A 69 -5.50 -7.99 -5.97
N GLY A 70 -6.69 -7.94 -6.57
CA GLY A 70 -6.86 -8.09 -8.01
C GLY A 70 -6.70 -9.51 -8.52
N SER A 71 -6.67 -10.51 -7.63
CA SER A 71 -6.71 -11.92 -8.00
C SER A 71 -7.80 -12.70 -7.29
N SER A 72 -8.00 -13.95 -7.70
CA SER A 72 -8.93 -14.88 -7.07
C SER A 72 -8.38 -16.30 -6.97
N THR A 73 -8.92 -17.09 -6.04
CA THR A 73 -8.66 -18.53 -5.99
C THR A 73 -8.93 -19.25 -7.31
N CYS A 74 -9.93 -18.79 -8.08
CA CYS A 74 -10.25 -19.35 -9.39
C CYS A 74 -9.14 -19.09 -10.41
N GLU A 75 -8.52 -17.90 -10.39
CA GLU A 75 -7.38 -17.58 -11.25
C GLU A 75 -6.11 -18.33 -10.80
N MET A 76 -5.89 -18.43 -9.49
CA MET A 76 -4.69 -19.06 -8.92
C MET A 76 -4.70 -20.59 -9.06
N MET A 77 -5.86 -21.22 -8.87
CA MET A 77 -5.97 -22.68 -8.83
C MET A 77 -6.67 -23.28 -10.06
N GLY A 78 -7.35 -22.49 -10.90
CA GLY A 78 -8.13 -22.96 -12.05
C GLY A 78 -9.55 -23.42 -11.67
N GLU A 79 -10.05 -24.49 -12.29
CA GLU A 79 -11.41 -25.05 -12.08
C GLU A 79 -11.68 -25.63 -10.67
N TYR A 80 -10.77 -25.43 -9.72
CA TYR A 80 -11.00 -25.87 -8.34
C TYR A 80 -12.03 -24.98 -7.67
N SER A 81 -13.17 -25.58 -7.35
CA SER A 81 -14.17 -24.95 -6.48
C SER A 81 -13.73 -25.11 -5.02
N LEU A 82 -13.55 -23.99 -4.32
CA LEU A 82 -13.28 -24.00 -2.88
C LEU A 82 -14.61 -24.15 -2.13
N ILE A 83 -14.67 -25.16 -1.26
CA ILE A 83 -15.83 -25.38 -0.39
C ILE A 83 -15.47 -24.91 1.02
N ILE A 84 -16.23 -23.96 1.55
CA ILE A 84 -16.12 -23.51 2.95
C ILE A 84 -17.26 -24.12 3.73
N LYS A 85 -16.94 -25.01 4.67
CA LYS A 85 -17.91 -25.72 5.50
C LYS A 85 -17.76 -25.32 6.96
N LYS A 86 -18.89 -25.05 7.62
CA LYS A 86 -18.92 -24.82 9.05
C LYS A 86 -18.55 -26.12 9.79
N ALA A 87 -17.52 -26.05 10.62
CA ALA A 87 -16.98 -27.19 11.38
C ALA A 87 -17.40 -27.16 12.85
N SER A 88 -17.64 -25.97 13.41
CA SER A 88 -18.20 -25.77 14.75
C SER A 88 -19.04 -24.50 14.79
N ALA A 89 -19.51 -24.07 15.96
CA ALA A 89 -20.25 -22.81 16.11
C ALA A 89 -19.50 -21.59 15.53
N ILE A 90 -18.16 -21.59 15.66
CA ILE A 90 -17.29 -20.45 15.35
C ILE A 90 -16.20 -20.74 14.30
N ALA A 91 -15.93 -22.01 13.98
CA ALA A 91 -14.84 -22.41 13.09
C ALA A 91 -15.35 -23.02 11.78
N TYR A 92 -14.54 -22.84 10.74
CA TYR A 92 -14.75 -23.32 9.38
C TYR A 92 -13.57 -24.19 8.92
N THR A 93 -13.84 -25.05 7.96
CA THR A 93 -12.81 -25.71 7.15
C THR A 93 -12.99 -25.28 5.71
N ALA A 94 -11.89 -25.07 4.99
CA ALA A 94 -11.90 -24.84 3.55
C ALA A 94 -11.20 -26.01 2.86
N TYR A 95 -11.80 -26.56 1.80
CA TYR A 95 -11.20 -27.68 1.05
C TYR A 95 -11.59 -27.64 -0.42
N GLY A 96 -10.71 -28.19 -1.27
CA GLY A 96 -11.01 -28.55 -2.65
C GLY A 96 -11.20 -30.05 -2.78
N THR A 97 -11.79 -30.50 -3.89
CA THR A 97 -11.91 -31.93 -4.21
C THR A 97 -11.09 -32.26 -5.45
N TYR A 98 -10.29 -33.32 -5.38
CA TYR A 98 -9.53 -33.85 -6.51
C TYR A 98 -9.58 -35.38 -6.53
N ASN A 99 -9.97 -36.00 -7.65
CA ASN A 99 -10.10 -37.45 -7.78
C ASN A 99 -10.88 -38.12 -6.62
N ASN A 100 -11.98 -37.50 -6.17
CA ASN A 100 -12.81 -37.92 -5.03
C ASN A 100 -12.15 -37.81 -3.63
N TYR A 101 -10.96 -37.21 -3.52
CA TYR A 101 -10.33 -36.89 -2.24
C TYR A 101 -10.48 -35.40 -1.92
N SER A 102 -10.83 -35.10 -0.66
CA SER A 102 -10.83 -33.73 -0.16
C SER A 102 -9.45 -33.33 0.32
N VAL A 103 -8.94 -32.24 -0.24
CA VAL A 103 -7.67 -31.62 0.15
C VAL A 103 -7.99 -30.36 0.94
N TYR A 104 -7.64 -30.34 2.22
CA TYR A 104 -7.97 -29.24 3.12
C TYR A 104 -6.89 -28.17 3.07
N LEU A 105 -7.34 -26.93 3.16
CA LEU A 105 -6.49 -25.78 3.37
C LEU A 105 -6.14 -25.70 4.86
N CYS A 106 -4.86 -25.87 5.15
CA CYS A 106 -4.27 -25.93 6.48
C CYS A 106 -3.26 -24.79 6.65
N ASP A 107 -3.04 -24.34 7.89
CA ASP A 107 -1.83 -23.58 8.19
C ASP A 107 -0.65 -24.54 8.34
N GLU A 108 0.55 -24.06 8.07
CA GLU A 108 1.77 -24.81 8.33
C GLU A 108 2.03 -24.92 9.84
N GLY A 109 2.30 -26.16 10.29
CA GLY A 109 2.72 -26.41 11.65
C GLY A 109 4.14 -25.92 11.87
N PHE A 110 4.32 -25.05 12.85
CA PHE A 110 5.63 -24.73 13.40
C PHE A 110 5.79 -25.41 14.76
N ASP A 111 7.01 -25.82 15.10
CA ASP A 111 7.32 -26.40 16.42
C ASP A 111 6.76 -25.53 17.55
N ASP A 112 5.88 -26.15 18.33
CA ASP A 112 5.27 -25.62 19.53
C ASP A 112 6.37 -25.08 20.48
N GLY A 113 6.39 -23.77 20.74
CA GLY A 113 7.26 -23.19 21.78
C GLY A 113 8.22 -22.08 21.36
N LYS A 114 8.19 -21.59 20.11
CA LYS A 114 8.96 -20.39 19.75
C LYS A 114 8.35 -19.12 20.34
N SER A 115 9.17 -18.32 21.02
CA SER A 115 8.86 -16.90 21.23
C SER A 115 9.11 -16.16 19.92
N PHE A 116 8.09 -15.51 19.37
CA PHE A 116 8.20 -14.73 18.15
C PHE A 116 8.98 -13.44 18.39
N SER A 117 10.29 -13.46 18.12
CA SER A 117 11.18 -12.30 18.32
C SER A 117 11.13 -11.27 17.21
N SER A 118 10.64 -11.64 16.02
CA SER A 118 10.55 -10.77 14.87
C SER A 118 9.36 -11.12 13.98
N ASP A 119 8.98 -10.18 13.12
CA ASP A 119 7.94 -10.34 12.11
C ASP A 119 8.17 -11.55 11.18
N ALA A 120 9.43 -11.80 10.80
CA ALA A 120 9.80 -12.93 9.96
C ALA A 120 9.57 -14.27 10.67
N ASP A 121 9.76 -14.32 11.99
CA ASP A 121 9.56 -15.53 12.80
C ASP A 121 8.06 -15.91 12.91
N THR A 122 7.16 -14.97 12.64
CA THR A 122 5.71 -15.21 12.67
C THR A 122 5.15 -15.79 11.39
N LEU A 123 5.96 -15.79 10.33
CA LEU A 123 5.54 -16.11 8.99
C LEU A 123 5.49 -17.62 8.75
N ALA A 124 4.40 -18.08 8.15
CA ALA A 124 4.21 -19.46 7.70
C ALA A 124 3.44 -19.48 6.37
N TYR A 125 3.31 -20.66 5.78
CA TYR A 125 2.57 -20.86 4.53
C TYR A 125 1.28 -21.64 4.74
N MET A 126 0.36 -21.52 3.79
CA MET A 126 -0.74 -22.47 3.73
C MET A 126 -0.28 -23.80 3.15
N ALA A 127 -0.77 -24.88 3.73
CA ALA A 127 -0.51 -26.26 3.35
C ALA A 127 -1.82 -26.95 2.93
N THR A 128 -1.69 -28.08 2.24
CA THR A 128 -2.79 -28.93 1.78
C THR A 128 -2.99 -30.19 2.63
N SER A 129 -2.14 -30.36 3.65
CA SER A 129 -2.12 -31.51 4.55
C SER A 129 -1.87 -31.06 5.99
N GLY A 130 -2.26 -31.87 6.97
CA GLY A 130 -2.10 -31.59 8.39
C GLY A 130 -3.43 -31.35 9.15
N ASN A 131 -3.32 -31.14 10.46
CA ASN A 131 -4.47 -31.01 11.36
C ASN A 131 -4.87 -29.55 11.66
N LEU A 132 -4.11 -28.57 11.16
CA LEU A 132 -4.32 -27.13 11.37
C LEU A 132 -5.30 -26.54 10.35
N LYS A 133 -6.43 -27.22 10.13
CA LYS A 133 -7.42 -26.94 9.06
C LYS A 133 -8.63 -26.11 9.50
N TYR A 134 -8.65 -25.68 10.76
CA TYR A 134 -9.76 -24.94 11.33
C TYR A 134 -9.47 -23.45 11.32
N TRP A 135 -10.43 -22.68 10.80
CA TRP A 135 -10.29 -21.25 10.55
C TRP A 135 -11.45 -20.47 11.17
N TYR A 136 -11.13 -19.38 11.85
CA TYR A 136 -12.09 -18.31 12.13
C TYR A 136 -12.15 -17.39 10.91
N ILE A 137 -13.36 -17.05 10.50
CA ILE A 137 -13.63 -16.17 9.36
C ILE A 137 -14.48 -15.03 9.88
N ASN A 138 -13.81 -13.92 10.22
CA ASN A 138 -14.40 -12.80 10.94
C ASN A 138 -14.65 -11.65 9.98
N ALA A 139 -15.88 -11.14 9.95
CA ALA A 139 -16.24 -10.01 9.10
C ALA A 139 -15.43 -8.77 9.53
N ILE A 140 -14.89 -8.04 8.57
CA ILE A 140 -14.15 -6.81 8.84
C ILE A 140 -15.17 -5.67 8.93
N SER A 141 -15.14 -4.92 10.04
CA SER A 141 -16.05 -3.80 10.26
C SER A 141 -15.33 -2.66 10.96
N SER A 142 -15.58 -1.42 10.52
CA SER A 142 -15.07 -0.21 11.18
C SER A 142 -15.60 -0.05 12.62
N ALA A 143 -16.78 -0.60 12.90
CA ALA A 143 -17.43 -0.56 14.21
C ALA A 143 -16.93 -1.66 15.18
N ASP A 144 -16.16 -2.62 14.71
CA ASP A 144 -15.59 -3.69 15.53
C ASP A 144 -14.19 -3.28 16.00
N ASP A 145 -13.97 -3.16 17.31
CA ASP A 145 -12.66 -2.78 17.89
C ASP A 145 -11.61 -3.89 17.83
N THR A 146 -12.01 -5.12 17.49
CA THR A 146 -11.14 -6.29 17.43
C THR A 146 -10.82 -6.73 16.01
N ASN A 147 -11.64 -6.34 15.02
CA ASN A 147 -11.49 -6.77 13.63
C ASN A 147 -11.92 -5.70 12.61
N TYR A 148 -11.12 -4.65 12.48
CA TYR A 148 -11.31 -3.58 11.48
C TYR A 148 -10.16 -3.53 10.47
N PHE A 149 -10.30 -2.67 9.46
CA PHE A 149 -9.19 -2.18 8.65
C PHE A 149 -8.95 -0.72 8.97
N GLY A 150 -7.70 -0.34 9.21
CA GLY A 150 -7.33 1.05 9.44
C GLY A 150 -5.94 1.35 8.90
N PHE A 151 -5.69 2.59 8.47
CA PHE A 151 -4.40 2.97 7.91
C PHE A 151 -3.33 3.14 8.99
N LYS A 152 -2.08 2.75 8.68
CA LYS A 152 -0.91 2.92 9.55
C LYS A 152 0.15 3.75 8.84
N PRO A 153 -0.10 5.06 8.66
CA PRO A 153 0.80 5.89 7.88
C PRO A 153 2.16 6.05 8.57
N ASP A 154 3.23 6.04 7.77
CA ASP A 154 4.63 6.03 8.22
C ASP A 154 5.43 7.27 7.79
N LEU A 155 4.89 8.07 6.86
CA LEU A 155 5.49 9.32 6.43
C LEU A 155 4.92 10.49 7.25
N LYS A 156 5.78 11.34 7.82
CA LYS A 156 5.34 12.47 8.67
C LYS A 156 5.76 13.82 8.09
N VAL A 157 4.83 14.75 7.99
CA VAL A 157 5.06 16.16 7.60
C VAL A 157 4.33 17.07 8.57
N GLY A 158 5.09 17.80 9.39
CA GLY A 158 4.53 18.57 10.50
C GLY A 158 3.77 17.66 11.47
N ASN A 159 2.47 17.94 11.64
CA ASN A 159 1.57 17.14 12.49
C ASN A 159 0.78 16.07 11.73
N ASP A 160 0.89 16.06 10.41
CA ASP A 160 0.13 15.16 9.55
C ASP A 160 0.98 13.93 9.18
N TYR A 161 0.29 12.81 9.00
CA TYR A 161 0.83 11.53 8.62
C TYR A 161 0.31 11.13 7.25
N TYR A 162 1.15 10.46 6.47
CA TYR A 162 0.87 10.07 5.10
C TYR A 162 1.30 8.64 4.82
N GLN A 163 0.63 8.00 3.87
CA GLN A 163 1.09 6.75 3.27
C GLN A 163 0.68 6.68 1.80
N SER A 164 1.48 5.95 1.02
CA SER A 164 1.02 5.40 -0.24
C SER A 164 0.03 4.27 0.01
N PHE A 165 -1.05 4.20 -0.76
CA PHE A 165 -2.03 3.15 -0.62
C PHE A 165 -2.54 2.68 -1.99
N TYR A 166 -2.63 1.36 -2.14
CA TYR A 166 -3.27 0.71 -3.27
C TYR A 166 -3.88 -0.61 -2.81
N ALA A 167 -5.16 -0.82 -3.09
CA ALA A 167 -5.89 -2.02 -2.70
C ALA A 167 -7.02 -2.33 -3.69
N SER A 168 -7.38 -3.61 -3.82
CA SER A 168 -8.42 -4.07 -4.76
C SER A 168 -9.85 -3.90 -4.26
N PHE A 169 -10.05 -3.31 -3.07
CA PHE A 169 -11.36 -3.08 -2.50
C PHE A 169 -11.68 -1.58 -2.49
N PRO A 170 -12.92 -1.18 -2.80
CA PRO A 170 -13.37 0.17 -2.56
C PRO A 170 -13.64 0.37 -1.07
N PHE A 171 -13.57 1.61 -0.62
CA PHE A 171 -13.76 1.94 0.79
C PHE A 171 -14.32 3.35 0.98
N SER A 172 -14.88 3.64 2.15
CA SER A 172 -15.14 5.01 2.59
C SER A 172 -14.49 5.24 3.96
N PHE A 173 -14.15 6.49 4.27
CA PHE A 173 -13.60 6.80 5.58
C PHE A 173 -14.67 6.66 6.67
N ALA A 174 -14.35 5.92 7.72
CA ALA A 174 -15.15 5.92 8.96
C ALA A 174 -14.65 7.03 9.91
N SER A 175 -13.36 7.38 9.83
CA SER A 175 -12.73 8.47 10.59
C SER A 175 -12.86 9.82 9.89
N THR A 176 -13.10 10.90 10.65
CA THR A 176 -13.34 12.25 10.09
C THR A 176 -12.09 13.00 9.64
N ASN A 177 -10.91 12.62 10.15
CA ASN A 177 -9.64 13.32 9.90
C ASN A 177 -8.77 12.63 8.84
N THR A 178 -9.31 11.62 8.17
CA THR A 178 -8.60 10.92 7.10
C THR A 178 -9.07 11.45 5.76
N LYS A 179 -8.11 11.72 4.87
CA LYS A 179 -8.36 12.22 3.52
C LYS A 179 -7.56 11.41 2.51
N ALA A 180 -8.05 11.33 1.29
CA ALA A 180 -7.33 10.75 0.17
C ALA A 180 -7.00 11.82 -0.86
N TYR A 181 -5.81 11.69 -1.42
CA TYR A 181 -5.30 12.54 -2.48
C TYR A 181 -4.74 11.68 -3.59
N TYR A 182 -4.60 12.27 -4.76
CA TYR A 182 -3.93 11.68 -5.90
C TYR A 182 -3.15 12.76 -6.66
N ILE A 183 -2.37 12.35 -7.66
CA ILE A 183 -1.58 13.28 -8.48
C ILE A 183 -2.22 13.36 -9.86
N ASP A 184 -2.66 14.55 -10.28
CA ASP A 184 -3.31 14.75 -11.59
C ASP A 184 -2.49 15.61 -12.56
N LYS A 185 -1.52 16.37 -12.05
CA LYS A 185 -0.64 17.23 -12.85
C LYS A 185 0.82 17.10 -12.44
N LYS A 186 1.70 17.28 -13.41
CA LYS A 186 3.15 17.34 -13.23
C LYS A 186 3.79 18.41 -14.10
N SER A 187 4.90 18.97 -13.64
CA SER A 187 5.77 19.87 -14.40
C SER A 187 7.22 19.41 -14.23
N ASP A 188 7.78 18.82 -15.28
CA ASP A 188 9.15 18.28 -15.26
C ASP A 188 10.19 19.40 -15.18
N GLU A 189 9.94 20.51 -15.89
CA GLU A 189 10.79 21.71 -15.86
C GLU A 189 10.91 22.29 -14.45
N ARG A 190 9.81 22.32 -13.70
CA ARG A 190 9.76 22.89 -12.34
C ARG A 190 10.05 21.85 -11.25
N GLY A 191 10.03 20.56 -11.56
CA GLY A 191 10.16 19.49 -10.57
C GLY A 191 9.05 19.52 -9.52
N ILE A 192 7.79 19.67 -9.95
CA ILE A 192 6.63 19.72 -9.06
C ILE A 192 5.46 18.89 -9.58
N VAL A 193 4.62 18.43 -8.66
CA VAL A 193 3.33 17.77 -8.92
C VAL A 193 2.21 18.37 -8.08
N GLU A 194 0.98 18.26 -8.56
CA GLU A 194 -0.22 18.73 -7.85
C GLU A 194 -0.82 17.59 -7.00
N LEU A 195 -1.06 17.86 -5.72
CA LEU A 195 -1.74 16.98 -4.77
C LEU A 195 -3.23 17.32 -4.73
N LYS A 196 -4.03 16.56 -5.48
CA LYS A 196 -5.46 16.79 -5.60
C LYS A 196 -6.25 15.93 -4.63
N GLU A 197 -7.12 16.56 -3.87
CA GLU A 197 -8.02 15.86 -2.94
C GLU A 197 -9.08 15.07 -3.72
N PHE A 198 -9.29 13.82 -3.34
CA PHE A 198 -10.44 13.05 -3.81
C PHE A 198 -11.65 13.38 -2.92
N THR A 199 -12.69 13.99 -3.51
CA THR A 199 -13.83 14.53 -2.75
C THR A 199 -15.06 13.61 -2.72
N GLY A 200 -15.01 12.47 -3.41
CA GLY A 200 -16.08 11.48 -3.36
C GLY A 200 -16.16 10.80 -1.99
N GLN A 201 -17.38 10.50 -1.54
CA GLN A 201 -17.62 9.77 -0.29
C GLN A 201 -17.04 8.35 -0.33
N ASP A 202 -17.26 7.66 -1.44
CA ASP A 202 -16.77 6.32 -1.69
C ASP A 202 -15.54 6.39 -2.56
N LEU A 203 -14.46 5.74 -2.13
CA LEU A 203 -13.20 5.66 -2.85
C LEU A 203 -13.18 4.43 -3.74
N PRO A 204 -12.71 4.58 -4.99
CA PRO A 204 -12.68 3.50 -5.96
C PRO A 204 -11.69 2.39 -5.55
N ALA A 205 -12.04 1.16 -5.88
CA ALA A 205 -11.12 0.03 -5.83
C ALA A 205 -9.98 0.22 -6.85
N SER A 206 -8.87 -0.47 -6.65
CA SER A 206 -7.76 -0.53 -7.62
C SER A 206 -7.30 0.87 -8.06
N THR A 207 -7.28 1.82 -7.13
CA THR A 207 -6.89 3.20 -7.44
C THR A 207 -5.78 3.65 -6.47
N PRO A 208 -4.60 4.04 -6.98
CA PRO A 208 -3.50 4.48 -6.14
C PRO A 208 -3.80 5.85 -5.53
N MET A 209 -3.67 5.94 -4.21
CA MET A 209 -4.01 7.12 -3.42
C MET A 209 -2.93 7.42 -2.39
N ILE A 210 -2.72 8.71 -2.12
CA ILE A 210 -1.99 9.22 -0.96
C ILE A 210 -3.01 9.41 0.15
N ILE A 211 -2.89 8.63 1.23
CA ILE A 211 -3.76 8.79 2.40
C ILE A 211 -3.10 9.75 3.37
N LYS A 212 -3.84 10.74 3.84
CA LYS A 212 -3.46 11.68 4.91
C LYS A 212 -4.27 11.38 6.16
N SER A 213 -3.63 11.39 7.32
CA SER A 213 -4.28 11.36 8.63
C SER A 213 -3.55 12.22 9.67
N ASN A 214 -4.16 12.41 10.82
CA ASN A 214 -3.58 13.11 11.98
C ASN A 214 -3.01 12.14 13.03
N SER A 215 -3.03 10.83 12.75
CA SER A 215 -2.53 9.77 13.63
C SER A 215 -1.86 8.67 12.81
N ASP A 216 -0.84 8.03 13.35
CA ASP A 216 -0.23 6.80 12.83
C ASP A 216 -0.92 5.52 13.35
N ASN A 217 -1.87 5.65 14.27
CA ASN A 217 -2.57 4.52 14.87
C ASN A 217 -3.73 4.04 13.96
N PRO A 218 -3.76 2.77 13.55
CA PRO A 218 -4.85 2.20 12.75
C PRO A 218 -6.25 2.42 13.33
N SER A 219 -6.38 2.39 14.65
CA SER A 219 -7.68 2.55 15.33
C SER A 219 -8.30 3.94 15.13
N ASP A 220 -7.48 4.95 14.86
CA ASP A 220 -7.91 6.33 14.57
C ASP A 220 -8.21 6.55 13.08
N ASN A 221 -7.86 5.58 12.22
CA ASN A 221 -7.80 5.71 10.76
C ASN A 221 -8.67 4.67 10.05
N ARG A 222 -9.84 4.36 10.60
CA ARG A 222 -10.68 3.23 10.15
C ARG A 222 -11.40 3.54 8.84
N VAL A 223 -11.69 2.48 8.09
CA VAL A 223 -12.49 2.54 6.86
C VAL A 223 -13.64 1.56 6.88
N ASN A 224 -14.70 1.90 6.15
CA ASN A 224 -15.73 0.96 5.76
C ASN A 224 -15.31 0.31 4.45
N LEU A 225 -15.23 -1.02 4.42
CA LEU A 225 -15.00 -1.74 3.17
C LEU A 225 -16.31 -1.84 2.40
N LEU A 226 -16.29 -1.48 1.12
CA LEU A 226 -17.47 -1.41 0.26
C LEU A 226 -17.44 -2.53 -0.77
N THR A 227 -18.61 -3.06 -1.14
CA THR A 227 -18.70 -4.12 -2.16
C THR A 227 -18.95 -3.59 -3.58
N SER A 228 -19.23 -2.30 -3.72
CA SER A 228 -19.41 -1.59 -4.98
C SER A 228 -18.33 -0.52 -5.13
N SER A 229 -17.73 -0.44 -6.33
CA SER A 229 -16.73 0.58 -6.65
C SER A 229 -17.35 1.72 -7.45
N VAL A 230 -16.89 2.94 -7.16
CA VAL A 230 -17.08 4.09 -8.04
C VAL A 230 -16.02 4.13 -9.13
N THR A 231 -16.17 5.04 -10.09
CA THR A 231 -15.19 5.26 -11.16
C THR A 231 -13.92 5.92 -10.62
N ALA A 232 -12.76 5.40 -11.02
CA ALA A 232 -11.47 5.99 -10.70
C ALA A 232 -11.25 7.31 -11.46
N PRO A 233 -10.53 8.30 -10.88
CA PRO A 233 -10.13 9.50 -11.60
C PRO A 233 -9.26 9.14 -12.81
N SER A 234 -9.69 9.50 -14.01
CA SER A 234 -8.97 9.20 -15.26
C SER A 234 -7.68 10.01 -15.44
N ASP A 235 -7.53 11.08 -14.66
CA ASP A 235 -6.39 11.99 -14.65
C ASP A 235 -5.31 11.58 -13.63
N ASN A 236 -5.50 10.49 -12.88
CA ASN A 236 -4.51 10.03 -11.90
C ASN A 236 -3.24 9.53 -12.59
N LEU A 237 -2.10 10.14 -12.25
CA LEU A 237 -0.77 9.86 -12.81
C LEU A 237 0.00 8.76 -12.03
N LEU A 238 -0.59 8.24 -10.95
CA LEU A 238 0.01 7.19 -10.12
C LEU A 238 -0.33 5.80 -10.68
N THR A 239 0.60 4.86 -10.54
CA THR A 239 0.46 3.45 -10.89
C THR A 239 0.55 2.59 -9.64
N GLY A 240 -0.50 1.82 -9.36
CA GLY A 240 -0.56 0.95 -8.18
C GLY A 240 0.21 -0.36 -8.34
N VAL A 241 0.69 -0.88 -7.22
CA VAL A 241 1.42 -2.16 -7.12
C VAL A 241 0.81 -3.00 -6.01
N TYR A 242 0.26 -4.17 -6.37
CA TYR A 242 -0.34 -5.08 -5.39
C TYR A 242 0.68 -5.91 -4.64
N PHE A 243 1.65 -6.47 -5.35
CA PHE A 243 2.51 -7.53 -4.84
C PHE A 243 3.97 -7.11 -4.81
N CYS A 244 4.64 -7.57 -3.76
CA CYS A 244 6.07 -7.54 -3.55
C CYS A 244 6.31 -8.44 -2.35
N SER A 245 6.92 -9.61 -2.56
CA SER A 245 7.16 -10.60 -1.51
C SER A 245 8.18 -10.12 -0.48
N VAL A 246 9.12 -9.24 -0.87
CA VAL A 246 10.14 -8.59 -0.03
C VAL A 246 10.66 -7.27 -0.64
N PRO A 247 10.85 -6.18 0.14
CA PRO A 247 11.48 -4.95 -0.35
C PRO A 247 12.98 -5.10 -0.68
N SER A 248 13.62 -6.12 -0.12
CA SER A 248 14.98 -6.56 -0.40
C SER A 248 15.06 -8.08 -0.19
N GLN A 249 15.60 -8.84 -1.14
CA GLN A 249 15.63 -10.30 -1.11
C GLN A 249 16.16 -10.85 0.23
N PHE A 250 15.32 -11.58 0.98
CA PHE A 250 15.87 -12.56 1.92
C PHE A 250 16.39 -13.72 1.08
N VAL A 251 17.70 -13.72 0.82
CA VAL A 251 18.38 -14.63 -0.14
C VAL A 251 18.01 -16.10 0.08
N TRP A 252 17.74 -16.53 1.31
CA TRP A 252 17.46 -17.93 1.64
C TRP A 252 15.97 -18.30 1.63
N TYR A 253 15.03 -17.34 1.59
CA TYR A 253 13.60 -17.60 1.80
C TYR A 253 12.78 -17.60 0.50
N ASP A 254 12.97 -16.60 -0.38
CA ASP A 254 12.16 -16.48 -1.61
C ASP A 254 12.67 -17.35 -2.77
N GLN A 255 13.91 -17.84 -2.72
CA GLN A 255 14.46 -18.72 -3.76
C GLN A 255 13.82 -20.11 -3.79
N ILE A 256 13.18 -20.53 -2.69
CA ILE A 256 12.73 -21.91 -2.50
C ILE A 256 11.54 -22.26 -3.41
N TYR A 257 10.66 -21.29 -3.72
CA TYR A 257 9.40 -21.56 -4.41
C TYR A 257 9.16 -20.77 -5.71
N ASN A 258 10.04 -19.83 -6.10
CA ASN A 258 9.93 -19.06 -7.37
C ASN A 258 8.70 -18.10 -7.44
N HIS A 259 8.25 -17.58 -6.28
CA HIS A 259 7.14 -16.62 -6.13
C HIS A 259 7.61 -15.17 -6.39
N ASP A 260 8.11 -14.95 -7.62
CA ASP A 260 8.70 -13.68 -8.07
C ASP A 260 7.65 -12.70 -8.64
N ASN A 261 6.69 -12.24 -7.82
CA ASN A 261 5.73 -11.22 -8.25
C ASN A 261 6.05 -9.89 -7.58
N TYR A 262 6.83 -9.10 -8.31
CA TYR A 262 7.33 -7.81 -7.88
C TYR A 262 7.41 -6.87 -9.07
N VAL A 263 7.32 -5.58 -8.78
CA VAL A 263 7.66 -4.52 -9.71
C VAL A 263 9.07 -4.06 -9.40
N GLU A 264 10.03 -4.39 -10.29
CA GLU A 264 11.40 -3.89 -10.18
C GLU A 264 11.40 -2.37 -10.30
N ASN A 265 11.99 -1.72 -9.30
CA ASN A 265 12.11 -0.27 -9.30
C ASN A 265 13.11 0.13 -10.40
N ASN A 266 12.70 1.05 -11.25
CA ASN A 266 13.59 1.69 -12.21
C ASN A 266 13.75 3.16 -11.82
N PRO A 267 14.84 3.54 -11.12
CA PRO A 267 15.06 4.92 -10.70
C PRO A 267 15.07 5.92 -11.87
N ALA A 268 15.37 5.50 -13.10
CA ALA A 268 15.34 6.38 -14.25
C ALA A 268 13.91 6.81 -14.63
N THR A 269 12.91 5.97 -14.38
CA THR A 269 11.53 6.16 -14.86
C THR A 269 10.46 6.11 -13.77
N MET A 270 10.83 5.91 -12.50
CA MET A 270 9.89 5.80 -11.38
C MET A 270 10.20 6.80 -10.27
N ARG A 271 9.14 7.35 -9.66
CA ARG A 271 9.22 8.18 -8.45
C ARG A 271 8.26 7.65 -7.40
N VAL A 272 8.72 7.58 -6.15
CA VAL A 272 7.94 7.03 -5.03
C VAL A 272 7.69 8.11 -3.98
N LEU A 273 6.54 8.04 -3.32
CA LEU A 273 6.14 8.95 -2.25
C LEU A 273 7.10 8.83 -1.06
N GLN A 274 7.68 9.94 -0.66
CA GLN A 274 8.61 10.05 0.46
C GLN A 274 8.46 11.40 1.15
N VAL A 275 9.16 11.57 2.27
CA VAL A 275 9.40 12.87 2.90
C VAL A 275 10.84 13.27 2.66
N GLN A 276 11.05 14.51 2.23
CA GLN A 276 12.36 15.11 2.12
C GLN A 276 12.28 16.56 2.59
N ASP A 277 13.21 16.97 3.45
CA ASP A 277 13.31 18.33 3.99
C ASP A 277 11.99 18.84 4.62
N GLY A 278 11.29 17.93 5.33
CA GLY A 278 10.03 18.24 6.00
C GLY A 278 8.82 18.41 5.07
N ALA A 279 8.93 18.06 3.78
CA ALA A 279 7.85 18.13 2.80
C ALA A 279 7.60 16.78 2.11
N LEU A 280 6.39 16.58 1.61
CA LEU A 280 6.08 15.46 0.74
C LEU A 280 6.74 15.64 -0.62
N VAL A 281 7.32 14.54 -1.13
CA VAL A 281 7.94 14.49 -2.44
C VAL A 281 7.64 13.17 -3.14
N LEU A 282 7.70 13.16 -4.47
CA LEU A 282 7.88 11.95 -5.27
C LEU A 282 9.33 11.91 -5.75
N LYS A 283 10.14 10.97 -5.28
CA LYS A 283 11.59 10.95 -5.56
C LYS A 283 12.09 9.62 -6.09
N LYS A 284 13.29 9.66 -6.69
CA LYS A 284 14.09 8.46 -6.93
C LYS A 284 14.43 7.78 -5.61
N VAL A 285 14.36 6.47 -5.61
CA VAL A 285 14.77 5.59 -4.51
C VAL A 285 15.69 4.50 -5.06
N ASP A 286 16.58 3.98 -4.23
CA ASP A 286 17.56 2.94 -4.55
C ASP A 286 17.07 1.53 -4.18
N TRP A 287 15.81 1.41 -3.76
CA TRP A 287 15.18 0.14 -3.47
C TRP A 287 15.17 -0.75 -4.70
N LYS A 288 15.26 -2.07 -4.51
CA LYS A 288 15.20 -3.02 -5.62
C LYS A 288 13.78 -3.13 -6.21
N TYR A 289 12.77 -3.07 -5.35
CA TYR A 289 11.37 -3.28 -5.73
C TYR A 289 10.47 -2.17 -5.17
N ILE A 290 9.37 -1.91 -5.87
CA ILE A 290 8.28 -1.07 -5.34
C ILE A 290 7.54 -1.86 -4.25
N PRO A 291 7.29 -1.28 -3.07
CA PRO A 291 6.55 -1.95 -2.00
C PRO A 291 5.16 -2.39 -2.45
N ARG A 292 4.68 -3.49 -1.86
CA ARG A 292 3.31 -3.99 -2.05
C ARG A 292 2.27 -3.00 -1.52
N ASN A 293 1.06 -3.06 -2.06
CA ASN A 293 -0.06 -2.19 -1.69
C ASN A 293 0.28 -0.69 -1.70
N SER A 294 1.20 -0.29 -2.59
CA SER A 294 1.74 1.06 -2.74
C SER A 294 1.60 1.49 -4.21
N PHE A 295 2.29 2.57 -4.59
CA PHE A 295 2.30 3.08 -5.94
C PHE A 295 3.65 3.71 -6.29
N TYR A 296 3.84 3.97 -7.58
CA TYR A 296 4.86 4.88 -8.09
C TYR A 296 4.25 5.81 -9.14
N MET A 297 4.91 6.93 -9.44
CA MET A 297 4.61 7.77 -10.59
C MET A 297 5.59 7.46 -11.71
N SER A 298 5.08 7.16 -12.91
CA SER A 298 5.89 6.96 -14.11
C SER A 298 6.39 8.31 -14.65
N VAL A 299 7.66 8.39 -15.02
CA VAL A 299 8.29 9.59 -15.57
C VAL A 299 9.23 9.25 -16.72
N SER A 300 9.59 10.26 -17.54
CA SER A 300 10.60 10.09 -18.58
C SER A 300 12.00 9.93 -17.96
N THR A 301 12.95 9.39 -18.73
CA THR A 301 14.35 9.25 -18.29
C THR A 301 15.06 10.59 -18.07
N SER A 302 14.54 11.68 -18.62
CA SER A 302 15.03 13.05 -18.45
C SER A 302 14.34 13.80 -17.29
N ALA A 303 13.39 13.17 -16.60
CA ALA A 303 12.67 13.79 -15.50
C ALA A 303 13.57 14.10 -14.30
N PRO A 304 13.26 15.16 -13.53
CA PRO A 304 14.00 15.50 -12.31
C PRO A 304 13.96 14.36 -11.29
N ASP A 305 14.98 14.30 -10.45
CA ASP A 305 15.14 13.26 -9.43
C ASP A 305 14.07 13.33 -8.34
N VAL A 306 13.56 14.53 -8.09
CA VAL A 306 12.57 14.84 -7.05
C VAL A 306 11.50 15.73 -7.65
N TYR A 307 10.24 15.37 -7.40
CA TYR A 307 9.11 16.25 -7.58
C TYR A 307 8.59 16.66 -6.21
N ARG A 308 8.50 17.97 -5.97
CA ARG A 308 7.80 18.49 -4.79
C ARG A 308 6.30 18.32 -4.97
N VAL A 309 5.64 17.85 -3.92
CA VAL A 309 4.20 17.67 -3.90
C VAL A 309 3.57 18.94 -3.36
N LEU A 310 2.77 19.62 -4.19
CA LEU A 310 2.18 20.92 -3.87
C LEU A 310 0.66 20.85 -3.82
N SER A 311 0.05 21.72 -3.02
CA SER A 311 -1.39 21.96 -3.09
C SER A 311 -1.80 22.49 -4.47
N PRO A 312 -3.08 22.41 -4.87
CA PRO A 312 -3.54 22.99 -6.13
C PRO A 312 -3.29 24.50 -6.25
N GLU A 313 -3.36 25.23 -5.13
CA GLU A 313 -3.05 26.67 -5.09
C GLU A 313 -1.56 26.94 -5.32
N ASP A 314 -0.67 26.21 -4.64
CA ASP A 314 0.78 26.39 -4.77
C ASP A 314 1.31 25.94 -6.14
N TYR A 315 0.67 24.95 -6.75
CA TYR A 315 1.02 24.48 -8.08
C TYR A 315 0.83 25.58 -9.15
N LEU A 316 -0.21 26.41 -8.98
CA LEU A 316 -0.57 27.49 -9.91
C LEU A 316 0.30 28.74 -9.76
N THR A 317 0.70 29.10 -8.55
CA THR A 317 1.42 30.38 -8.31
C THR A 317 2.85 30.38 -8.84
N GLY A 318 3.49 29.21 -8.97
CA GLY A 318 4.89 29.11 -9.39
C GLY A 318 5.89 29.67 -8.37
N ILE A 319 5.43 30.03 -7.16
CA ILE A 319 6.29 30.44 -6.05
C ILE A 319 6.71 29.16 -5.32
N HIS A 320 7.99 28.83 -5.40
CA HIS A 320 8.53 27.61 -4.80
C HIS A 320 9.42 27.97 -3.62
N ALA A 321 9.31 27.23 -2.51
CA ALA A 321 10.20 27.40 -1.38
C ALA A 321 11.66 27.28 -1.84
N VAL A 322 12.49 28.26 -1.51
CA VAL A 322 13.92 28.26 -1.84
C VAL A 322 14.53 27.00 -1.22
N ILE A 323 15.11 26.13 -2.04
CA ILE A 323 16.02 25.10 -1.53
C ILE A 323 17.17 25.90 -0.94
N SER A 324 17.41 25.80 0.37
CA SER A 324 18.69 26.22 0.93
C SER A 324 19.75 25.41 0.19
N ASP A 325 20.41 26.00 -0.80
CA ASP A 325 21.60 25.39 -1.31
C ASP A 325 22.62 25.39 -0.16
N SER A 326 23.51 24.41 -0.14
CA SER A 326 24.56 24.32 0.87
C SER A 326 25.64 25.40 0.66
N GLN A 327 25.40 26.43 -0.16
CA GLN A 327 26.27 27.60 -0.21
C GLN A 327 25.92 28.53 0.94
N SER A 328 26.96 28.87 1.69
CA SER A 328 26.90 29.97 2.63
C SER A 328 26.40 31.22 1.90
N GLU A 329 25.23 31.73 2.29
CA GLU A 329 24.75 33.05 1.85
C GLU A 329 25.87 34.07 2.02
N LYS A 330 26.30 34.70 0.93
CA LYS A 330 27.21 35.85 1.03
C LYS A 330 26.37 37.05 1.40
N ALA A 331 26.76 37.70 2.50
CA ALA A 331 26.13 38.96 2.91
C ALA A 331 26.13 39.96 1.75
N GLY A 332 24.95 40.44 1.37
CA GLY A 332 24.76 41.36 0.25
C GLY A 332 24.08 40.75 -0.99
N ASP A 333 24.10 39.42 -1.16
CA ASP A 333 23.44 38.77 -2.29
C ASP A 333 21.94 39.09 -2.33
N VAL A 334 21.44 39.43 -3.52
CA VAL A 334 20.04 39.77 -3.76
C VAL A 334 19.39 38.68 -4.59
N TYR A 335 18.23 38.22 -4.12
CA TYR A 335 17.45 37.16 -4.73
C TYR A 335 16.08 37.68 -5.17
N ASN A 336 15.57 37.16 -6.27
CA ASN A 336 14.16 37.37 -6.63
C ASN A 336 13.24 36.48 -5.78
N LEU A 337 11.93 36.65 -5.90
CA LEU A 337 10.93 35.85 -5.17
C LEU A 337 10.95 34.35 -5.54
N SER A 338 11.63 33.98 -6.62
CA SER A 338 11.86 32.59 -7.03
C SER A 338 13.16 32.01 -6.44
N GLY A 339 13.88 32.75 -5.59
CA GLY A 339 15.13 32.30 -4.96
C GLY A 339 16.34 32.32 -5.88
N GLN A 340 16.25 32.94 -7.06
CA GLN A 340 17.39 33.07 -7.98
C GLN A 340 18.22 34.30 -7.60
N LYS A 341 19.54 34.16 -7.50
CA LYS A 341 20.44 35.29 -7.31
C LYS A 341 20.37 36.21 -8.55
N VAL A 342 20.04 37.47 -8.33
CA VAL A 342 19.89 38.50 -9.37
C VAL A 342 20.94 39.61 -9.28
N GLY A 343 21.71 39.65 -8.20
CA GLY A 343 22.81 40.59 -8.05
C GLY A 343 23.51 40.48 -6.71
N ASP A 344 24.56 41.28 -6.53
CA ASP A 344 25.31 41.43 -5.28
C ASP A 344 24.87 42.69 -4.50
N ASN A 345 23.96 43.49 -5.06
CA ASN A 345 23.32 44.64 -4.44
C ASN A 345 22.01 44.99 -5.18
N THR A 346 21.29 45.99 -4.66
CA THR A 346 20.04 46.44 -5.26
C THR A 346 20.23 47.46 -6.37
N ASP A 347 21.34 48.17 -6.47
CA ASP A 347 21.48 49.46 -7.18
C ASP A 347 21.15 49.42 -8.68
N ILE A 348 21.41 48.29 -9.34
CA ILE A 348 21.19 48.13 -10.79
C ILE A 348 19.94 47.30 -11.14
N LEU A 349 19.20 46.82 -10.15
CA LEU A 349 17.99 46.02 -10.38
C LEU A 349 16.80 46.88 -10.85
N PRO A 350 15.90 46.35 -11.70
CA PRO A 350 14.61 46.99 -11.97
C PRO A 350 13.79 47.24 -10.70
N HIS A 351 12.75 48.09 -10.78
CA HIS A 351 11.80 48.24 -9.68
C HIS A 351 11.07 46.91 -9.41
N GLY A 352 10.97 46.53 -8.13
CA GLY A 352 10.45 45.22 -7.78
C GLY A 352 10.65 44.82 -6.33
N VAL A 353 10.20 43.60 -6.02
CA VAL A 353 10.33 42.98 -4.70
C VAL A 353 11.47 41.97 -4.74
N TYR A 354 12.40 42.11 -3.81
CA TYR A 354 13.59 41.28 -3.69
C TYR A 354 13.77 40.76 -2.26
N ILE A 355 14.67 39.80 -2.09
CA ILE A 355 15.13 39.29 -0.79
C ILE A 355 16.64 39.55 -0.70
N GLN A 356 17.09 40.25 0.34
CA GLN A 356 18.51 40.46 0.63
C GLN A 356 18.76 40.26 2.12
N ASN A 357 19.76 39.45 2.48
CA ASN A 357 20.07 39.10 3.88
C ASN A 357 18.83 38.60 4.67
N GLY A 358 17.99 37.78 4.03
CA GLY A 358 16.74 37.28 4.63
C GLY A 358 15.63 38.31 4.79
N ILE A 359 15.80 39.56 4.35
CA ILE A 359 14.82 40.64 4.47
C ILE A 359 14.21 40.94 3.10
N LYS A 360 12.88 41.08 3.07
CA LYS A 360 12.15 41.57 1.90
C LYS A 360 12.42 43.07 1.71
N ILE A 361 12.86 43.43 0.52
CA ILE A 361 13.19 44.80 0.12
C ILE A 361 12.37 45.20 -1.11
N LEU A 362 11.90 46.44 -1.11
CA LEU A 362 11.20 47.06 -2.24
C LEU A 362 12.15 48.07 -2.87
N LYS A 363 12.37 47.94 -4.19
CA LYS A 363 13.18 48.87 -4.96
C LYS A 363 12.32 49.71 -5.89
#